data_AF-A0A4Q7BNM4-F1
#
_entry.id   AF-A0A4Q7BNM4-F1
#
_cell.length_a   1.000
_cell.length_b   1.000
_cell.length_c   1.000
_cell.angle_alpha   90.00
_cell.angle_beta   90.00
_cell.angle_gamma   90.00
#
_symmetry.space_group_name_H-M   'P 1'
#
loop_
_entity.id
_entity.type
_entity.pdbx_description
1 polymer ?
#
loop_
_entity_poly.entity_id
_entity_poly.type
_entity_poly.pdbx_seq_one_letter_code
_entity_poly.pdbx_strand_id
1 'polypeptide(L)'
;MMYPCQKAIVSFQKTREIGAEGKNSKVYLAHDKNIDGEVVIKEIEYRKDDETIVDLNDFYDEARKLFKSSHPNVVQLYYACEDDRNIYIAMPFYKNGTIKSLLAKKQLTAREVIKYAVEFLSGLHNIHSKGLIHFDIKPDNIMLSDRNEAMVSDFGLTQLVNDDGVAWVSSVYTRIIPPEFIDGYSKGDLSFDRTFDIYQVGVSLYRMCCGDAEFYKQWDMLGSQENFIKSLKNGTFPDREKYLPHIPDKLRKVINKCMHVDKTKRFQSALDVINAIADIDSNLLDWEYTIGSDDIKRWKKTDKKGNLYVLEVSIDGKSTAMKTTSNTSQRVTDYCIKNISDDDIVSFLNGID
;
A
#
# COMPACT_ATOMS: atom_id res chain seq x y z
N MET A 1 31.83 21.69 -33.99
CA MET A 1 31.17 20.52 -34.59
C MET A 1 30.05 20.15 -33.64
N MET A 2 28.81 20.58 -33.92
CA MET A 2 27.64 20.16 -33.13
C MET A 2 27.40 18.70 -33.49
N TYR A 3 27.47 17.78 -32.53
CA TYR A 3 26.95 16.44 -32.74
C TYR A 3 25.43 16.58 -32.85
N PRO A 4 24.81 16.31 -34.01
CA PRO A 4 23.36 16.23 -34.08
C PRO A 4 22.85 15.18 -33.10
N CYS A 5 21.64 15.36 -32.59
CA CYS A 5 20.97 14.39 -31.72
C CYS A 5 21.07 12.98 -32.34
N GLN A 6 21.52 12.00 -31.53
CA GLN A 6 21.55 10.60 -31.94
C GLN A 6 20.20 9.96 -31.60
N LYS A 7 19.53 9.40 -32.61
CA LYS A 7 18.28 8.66 -32.42
C LYS A 7 18.58 7.16 -32.36
N ALA A 8 18.25 6.52 -31.24
CA ALA A 8 18.25 5.08 -31.08
C ALA A 8 16.83 4.53 -31.21
N ILE A 9 16.69 3.33 -31.76
CA ILE A 9 15.41 2.64 -31.89
C ILE A 9 15.37 1.50 -30.88
N VAL A 10 14.29 1.45 -30.09
CA VAL A 10 14.01 0.35 -29.16
C VAL A 10 12.92 -0.53 -29.76
N SER A 11 12.96 -1.83 -29.48
CA SER A 11 11.96 -2.78 -29.99
C SER A 11 11.64 -3.83 -28.93
N PHE A 12 10.36 -3.97 -28.63
CA PHE A 12 9.82 -4.96 -27.69
C PHE A 12 8.57 -5.61 -28.28
N GLN A 13 8.30 -6.84 -27.85
CA GLN A 13 7.10 -7.57 -28.24
C GLN A 13 6.15 -7.64 -27.06
N LYS A 14 5.01 -6.95 -27.14
CA LYS A 14 3.93 -7.07 -26.13
C LYS A 14 3.43 -8.52 -26.12
N THR A 15 3.41 -9.14 -24.95
CA THR A 15 2.97 -10.53 -24.77
C THR A 15 1.58 -10.61 -24.17
N ARG A 16 1.33 -9.85 -23.10
CA ARG A 16 0.05 -9.86 -22.35
C ARG A 16 -0.24 -8.48 -21.79
N GLU A 17 -1.50 -8.04 -21.89
CA GLU A 17 -2.00 -6.90 -21.10
C GLU A 17 -2.15 -7.32 -19.63
N ILE A 18 -1.50 -6.59 -18.72
CA ILE A 18 -1.51 -6.90 -17.28
C ILE A 18 -2.32 -5.88 -16.46
N GLY A 19 -2.80 -4.81 -17.09
CA GLY A 19 -3.72 -3.87 -16.48
C GLY A 19 -3.89 -2.59 -17.28
N ALA A 20 -4.74 -1.71 -16.76
CA ALA A 20 -4.89 -0.34 -17.21
C ALA A 20 -4.78 0.59 -15.98
N GLU A 21 -3.92 1.60 -16.06
CA GLU A 21 -3.77 2.62 -15.02
C GLU A 21 -4.35 3.95 -15.52
N GLY A 22 -5.51 4.35 -14.99
CA GLY A 22 -6.17 5.60 -15.39
C GLY A 22 -6.91 5.53 -16.73
N LYS A 23 -7.28 6.71 -17.27
CA LYS A 23 -8.16 6.84 -18.44
C LYS A 23 -7.47 6.64 -19.79
N ASN A 24 -6.16 6.88 -19.88
CA ASN A 24 -5.41 6.95 -21.14
C ASN A 24 -4.10 6.10 -21.13
N SER A 25 -3.97 5.12 -20.21
CA SER A 25 -2.80 4.25 -20.20
C SER A 25 -3.15 2.77 -20.11
N LYS A 26 -2.30 1.95 -20.73
CA LYS A 26 -2.37 0.49 -20.73
C LYS A 26 -1.01 -0.07 -20.33
N VAL A 27 -1.02 -1.17 -19.60
CA VAL A 27 0.20 -1.78 -19.07
C VAL A 27 0.34 -3.19 -19.65
N TYR A 28 1.48 -3.45 -20.27
CA TYR A 28 1.79 -4.70 -20.94
C TYR A 28 3.00 -5.36 -20.29
N LEU A 29 2.93 -6.67 -20.10
CA LEU A 29 4.14 -7.50 -20.10
C LEU A 29 4.64 -7.57 -21.54
N ALA A 30 5.93 -7.37 -21.74
CA ALA A 30 6.58 -7.44 -23.03
C ALA A 30 7.93 -8.14 -22.90
N HIS A 31 8.42 -8.64 -24.03
CA HIS A 31 9.77 -9.16 -24.14
C HIS A 31 10.62 -8.17 -24.95
N ASP A 32 11.65 -7.61 -24.33
CA ASP A 32 12.66 -6.81 -25.02
C ASP A 32 13.75 -7.75 -25.54
N LYS A 33 13.90 -7.78 -26.87
CA LYS A 33 14.80 -8.70 -27.57
C LYS A 33 16.27 -8.34 -27.40
N ASN A 34 16.60 -7.07 -27.16
CA ASN A 34 17.98 -6.60 -27.10
C ASN A 34 18.62 -6.93 -25.75
N ILE A 35 17.82 -6.92 -24.67
CA ILE A 35 18.25 -7.36 -23.34
C ILE A 35 17.85 -8.81 -23.02
N ASP A 36 17.13 -9.48 -23.94
CA ASP A 36 16.58 -10.83 -23.77
C ASP A 36 15.85 -11.00 -22.43
N GLY A 37 14.90 -10.10 -22.16
CA GLY A 37 14.29 -9.96 -20.83
C GLY A 37 12.81 -9.60 -20.86
N GLU A 38 12.09 -10.01 -19.81
CA GLU A 38 10.73 -9.55 -19.55
C GLU A 38 10.73 -8.15 -18.94
N VAL A 39 9.94 -7.26 -19.55
CA VAL A 39 9.77 -5.88 -19.12
C VAL A 39 8.28 -5.54 -19.02
N VAL A 40 7.96 -4.60 -18.14
CA VAL A 40 6.64 -3.98 -18.12
C VAL A 40 6.71 -2.70 -18.94
N ILE A 41 5.77 -2.54 -19.87
CA ILE A 41 5.61 -1.37 -20.72
C ILE A 41 4.29 -0.70 -20.36
N LYS A 42 4.38 0.47 -19.74
CA LYS A 42 3.25 1.40 -19.60
C LYS A 42 3.17 2.24 -20.87
N GLU A 43 2.11 2.07 -21.62
CA GLU A 43 1.78 2.79 -22.85
C GLU A 43 0.78 3.88 -22.53
N ILE A 44 1.13 5.14 -22.82
CA ILE A 44 0.31 6.32 -22.58
C ILE A 44 0.02 6.97 -23.93
N GLU A 45 -1.26 7.05 -24.30
CA GLU A 45 -1.68 7.69 -25.53
C GLU A 45 -1.64 9.22 -25.36
N TYR A 46 -0.87 9.92 -26.20
CA TYR A 46 -0.69 11.38 -26.08
C TYR A 46 -1.17 12.15 -27.32
N ARG A 47 -1.51 11.48 -28.41
CA ARG A 47 -2.19 12.09 -29.58
C ARG A 47 -3.56 11.46 -29.77
N LYS A 48 -4.62 12.23 -29.47
CA LYS A 48 -5.94 11.95 -30.06
C LYS A 48 -5.97 12.51 -31.47
N ASP A 49 -6.82 11.95 -32.32
CA ASP A 49 -7.01 12.37 -33.71
C ASP A 49 -7.41 13.86 -33.85
N ASP A 50 -7.80 14.52 -32.75
CA ASP A 50 -8.00 15.97 -32.64
C ASP A 50 -6.78 16.67 -32.00
N GLU A 51 -6.26 17.70 -32.67
CA GLU A 51 -5.02 18.49 -32.49
C GLU A 51 -4.65 19.05 -31.09
N THR A 52 -5.26 18.58 -30.00
CA THR A 52 -4.82 18.87 -28.62
C THR A 52 -3.47 18.21 -28.31
N ILE A 53 -2.39 18.93 -28.60
CA ILE A 53 -1.05 18.64 -28.12
C ILE A 53 -1.06 18.72 -26.60
N VAL A 54 -0.88 17.57 -25.93
CA VAL A 54 -0.46 17.54 -24.51
C VAL A 54 0.89 18.29 -24.43
N ASP A 55 1.04 19.22 -23.48
CA ASP A 55 2.26 20.03 -23.33
C ASP A 55 3.51 19.13 -23.41
N LEU A 56 4.47 19.49 -24.25
CA LEU A 56 5.73 18.76 -24.43
C LEU A 56 6.52 18.64 -23.11
N ASN A 57 6.26 19.52 -22.14
CA ASN A 57 6.81 19.44 -20.79
C ASN A 57 6.22 18.28 -19.96
N ASP A 58 4.95 17.91 -20.19
CA ASP A 58 4.23 16.84 -19.50
C ASP A 58 4.53 15.45 -20.08
N PHE A 59 5.08 15.41 -21.29
CA PHE A 59 5.27 14.20 -22.08
C PHE A 59 6.04 13.09 -21.32
N TYR A 60 7.23 13.40 -20.81
CA TYR A 60 8.05 12.46 -20.04
C TYR A 60 7.97 12.71 -18.54
N ASP A 61 6.97 13.44 -18.08
CA ASP A 61 6.95 13.94 -16.70
C ASP A 61 6.93 12.81 -15.65
N GLU A 62 6.07 11.79 -15.84
CA GLU A 62 6.06 10.60 -14.97
C GLU A 62 7.43 9.90 -14.95
N ALA A 63 8.02 9.66 -16.12
CA ALA A 63 9.33 9.01 -16.23
C ALA A 63 10.45 9.84 -15.59
N ARG A 64 10.42 11.17 -15.73
CA ARG A 64 11.39 12.10 -15.12
C ARG A 64 11.25 12.10 -13.59
N LYS A 65 10.02 12.14 -13.06
CA LYS A 65 9.73 12.07 -11.62
C LYS A 65 10.18 10.74 -11.04
N LEU A 66 9.92 9.63 -11.73
CA LEU A 66 10.39 8.30 -11.35
C LEU A 66 11.93 8.22 -11.35
N PHE A 67 12.58 8.68 -12.42
CA PHE A 67 14.04 8.68 -12.54
C PHE A 67 14.71 9.51 -11.43
N LYS A 68 14.18 10.72 -11.15
CA LYS A 68 14.66 11.59 -10.05
C LYS A 68 14.56 10.91 -8.67
N SER A 69 13.64 9.95 -8.54
CA SER A 69 13.31 9.25 -7.29
C SER A 69 14.01 7.90 -7.15
N SER A 70 15.03 7.60 -7.96
CA SER A 70 15.79 6.34 -7.91
C SER A 70 16.23 5.99 -6.49
N HIS A 71 15.81 4.80 -6.03
CA HIS A 71 16.05 4.28 -4.68
C HIS A 71 15.71 2.77 -4.65
N PRO A 72 16.32 1.94 -3.79
CA PRO A 72 16.00 0.51 -3.71
C PRO A 72 14.52 0.19 -3.45
N ASN A 73 13.81 1.05 -2.72
CA ASN A 73 12.38 0.93 -2.42
C ASN A 73 11.47 1.81 -3.31
N VAL A 74 11.94 2.15 -4.52
CA VAL A 74 11.14 2.78 -5.57
C VAL A 74 11.35 1.95 -6.84
N VAL A 75 10.29 1.69 -7.60
CA VAL A 75 10.41 0.92 -8.84
C VAL A 75 11.41 1.56 -9.80
N GLN A 76 12.18 0.75 -10.51
CA GLN A 76 13.23 1.27 -11.38
C GLN A 76 12.67 1.63 -12.76
N LEU A 77 13.21 2.68 -13.37
CA LEU A 77 13.02 3.00 -14.77
C LEU A 77 14.14 2.36 -15.60
N TYR A 78 13.80 1.58 -16.61
CA TYR A 78 14.78 1.17 -17.62
C TYR A 78 14.97 2.26 -18.67
N TYR A 79 13.89 2.66 -19.32
CA TYR A 79 13.89 3.76 -20.29
C TYR A 79 12.49 4.33 -20.47
N ALA A 80 12.42 5.53 -21.04
CA ALA A 80 11.20 6.07 -21.61
C ALA A 80 11.46 6.43 -23.08
N CYS A 81 10.51 6.13 -23.95
CA CYS A 81 10.60 6.41 -25.38
C CYS A 81 9.21 6.71 -25.95
N GLU A 82 9.16 7.11 -27.22
CA GLU A 82 7.92 7.43 -27.92
C GLU A 82 7.90 6.82 -29.32
N ASP A 83 6.68 6.62 -29.82
CA ASP A 83 6.42 6.52 -31.25
C ASP A 83 5.51 7.70 -31.69
N ASP A 84 4.93 7.62 -32.89
CA ASP A 84 4.08 8.70 -33.42
C ASP A 84 2.80 8.97 -32.62
N ARG A 85 2.39 8.07 -31.70
CA ARG A 85 1.09 8.11 -31.01
C ARG A 85 1.19 7.96 -29.49
N ASN A 86 2.20 7.26 -29.00
CA ASN A 86 2.30 6.83 -27.62
C ASN A 86 3.64 7.12 -26.97
N ILE A 87 3.59 7.28 -25.66
CA ILE A 87 4.73 7.30 -24.75
C ILE A 87 4.82 5.93 -24.12
N TYR A 88 6.03 5.41 -24.03
CA TYR A 88 6.34 4.11 -23.45
C TYR A 88 7.27 4.32 -22.27
N ILE A 89 6.85 3.84 -21.09
CA ILE A 89 7.68 3.78 -19.90
C ILE A 89 7.98 2.31 -19.63
N ALA A 90 9.26 1.94 -19.75
CA ALA A 90 9.73 0.58 -19.54
C ALA A 90 10.32 0.42 -18.14
N MET A 91 9.88 -0.62 -17.43
CA MET A 91 10.30 -0.92 -16.07
C MET A 91 10.50 -2.44 -15.89
N PRO A 92 11.25 -2.90 -14.86
CA PRO A 92 11.37 -4.32 -14.55
C PRO A 92 10.01 -4.98 -14.32
N PHE A 93 9.87 -6.24 -14.74
CA PHE A 93 8.74 -7.05 -14.32
C PHE A 93 8.97 -7.64 -12.93
N TYR A 94 8.13 -7.24 -11.98
CA TYR A 94 8.16 -7.74 -10.60
C TYR A 94 7.15 -8.89 -10.40
N LYS A 95 7.64 -10.13 -10.44
CA LYS A 95 6.79 -11.34 -10.44
C LYS A 95 5.98 -11.55 -9.16
N ASN A 96 6.44 -10.98 -8.05
CA ASN A 96 5.75 -11.07 -6.76
C ASN A 96 4.53 -10.14 -6.66
N GLY A 97 4.31 -9.29 -7.67
CA GLY A 97 3.14 -8.44 -7.79
C GLY A 97 3.14 -7.30 -6.78
N THR A 98 1.96 -6.97 -6.26
CA THR A 98 1.73 -5.84 -5.34
C THR A 98 1.30 -6.33 -3.96
N ILE A 99 1.38 -5.47 -2.95
CA ILE A 99 0.84 -5.74 -1.61
C ILE A 99 -0.66 -6.09 -1.69
N LYS A 100 -1.43 -5.42 -2.56
CA LYS A 100 -2.84 -5.80 -2.79
C LYS A 100 -2.98 -7.24 -3.27
N SER A 101 -2.16 -7.65 -4.25
CA SER A 101 -2.19 -9.04 -4.75
C SER A 101 -1.78 -10.06 -3.68
N LEU A 102 -0.92 -9.65 -2.73
CA LEU A 102 -0.55 -10.47 -1.58
C LEU A 102 -1.70 -10.56 -0.57
N LEU A 103 -2.37 -9.45 -0.26
CA LEU A 103 -3.55 -9.39 0.62
C LEU A 103 -4.74 -10.20 0.08
N ALA A 104 -4.86 -10.34 -1.24
CA ALA A 104 -5.87 -11.21 -1.86
C ALA A 104 -5.59 -12.72 -1.63
N LYS A 105 -4.35 -13.09 -1.32
CA LYS A 105 -3.92 -14.49 -1.12
C LYS A 105 -3.86 -14.87 0.35
N LYS A 106 -3.51 -13.94 1.24
CA LYS A 106 -3.40 -14.17 2.69
C LYS A 106 -3.51 -12.88 3.48
N GLN A 107 -3.79 -13.03 4.78
CA GLN A 107 -3.59 -11.96 5.75
C GLN A 107 -2.10 -11.84 6.09
N LEU A 108 -1.65 -10.62 6.35
CA LEU A 108 -0.27 -10.35 6.75
C LEU A 108 -0.15 -10.47 8.27
N THR A 109 0.96 -11.05 8.73
CA THR A 109 1.35 -10.93 10.14
C THR A 109 1.76 -9.49 10.45
N ALA A 110 1.68 -9.06 11.71
CA ALA A 110 2.13 -7.72 12.07
C ALA A 110 3.63 -7.51 11.79
N ARG A 111 4.46 -8.56 11.87
CA ARG A 111 5.86 -8.52 11.43
C ARG A 111 6.01 -8.19 9.95
N GLU A 112 5.21 -8.84 9.10
CA GLU A 112 5.20 -8.56 7.65
C GLU A 112 4.74 -7.13 7.37
N VAL A 113 3.69 -6.66 8.06
CA VAL A 113 3.22 -5.27 7.91
C VAL A 113 4.34 -4.29 8.24
N ILE A 114 5.03 -4.47 9.38
CA ILE A 114 6.14 -3.59 9.79
C ILE A 114 7.29 -3.66 8.79
N LYS A 115 7.69 -4.86 8.35
CA LYS A 115 8.75 -5.03 7.35
C LYS A 115 8.45 -4.24 6.08
N TYR A 116 7.30 -4.49 5.45
CA TYR A 116 6.93 -3.81 4.21
C TYR A 116 6.76 -2.31 4.43
N ALA A 117 6.21 -1.89 5.58
CA ALA A 117 6.08 -0.48 5.96
C ALA A 117 7.43 0.23 5.98
N VAL A 118 8.43 -0.31 6.67
CA VAL A 118 9.77 0.28 6.73
C VAL A 118 10.35 0.44 5.32
N GLU A 119 10.22 -0.59 4.49
CA GLU A 119 10.73 -0.62 3.12
C GLU A 119 10.07 0.46 2.24
N PHE A 120 8.74 0.44 2.07
CA PHE A 120 8.09 1.43 1.19
C PHE A 120 8.13 2.85 1.77
N LEU A 121 8.15 3.03 3.09
CA LEU A 121 8.32 4.35 3.71
C LEU A 121 9.72 4.90 3.48
N SER A 122 10.76 4.06 3.39
CA SER A 122 12.09 4.50 2.98
C SER A 122 12.07 5.06 1.55
N GLY A 123 11.35 4.39 0.65
CA GLY A 123 11.10 4.89 -0.71
C GLY A 123 10.36 6.22 -0.71
N LEU A 124 9.26 6.31 0.05
CA LEU A 124 8.47 7.54 0.17
C LEU A 124 9.26 8.70 0.77
N HIS A 125 10.10 8.44 1.77
CA HIS A 125 11.01 9.44 2.33
C HIS A 125 11.97 9.98 1.26
N ASN A 126 12.54 9.10 0.42
CA ASN A 126 13.38 9.53 -0.68
C ASN A 126 12.59 10.42 -1.67
N ILE A 127 11.37 10.02 -2.06
CA ILE A 127 10.50 10.82 -2.95
C ILE A 127 10.28 12.23 -2.37
N HIS A 128 9.88 12.31 -1.09
CA HIS A 128 9.66 13.59 -0.39
C HIS A 128 10.93 14.44 -0.33
N SER A 129 12.11 13.82 -0.14
CA SER A 129 13.40 14.51 -0.12
C SER A 129 13.77 15.17 -1.46
N LYS A 130 13.17 14.72 -2.57
CA LYS A 130 13.34 15.31 -3.91
C LYS A 130 12.34 16.43 -4.22
N GLY A 131 11.55 16.84 -3.22
CA GLY A 131 10.48 17.82 -3.36
C GLY A 131 9.28 17.29 -4.13
N LEU A 132 9.03 15.98 -4.09
CA LEU A 132 7.89 15.35 -4.75
C LEU A 132 6.87 14.88 -3.71
N ILE A 133 5.58 15.01 -4.00
CA ILE A 133 4.48 14.37 -3.24
C ILE A 133 3.81 13.37 -4.17
N HIS A 134 3.56 12.14 -3.71
CA HIS A 134 3.13 11.04 -4.55
C HIS A 134 1.64 11.06 -4.88
N PHE A 135 0.80 11.41 -3.90
CA PHE A 135 -0.66 11.50 -3.98
C PHE A 135 -1.43 10.20 -4.25
N ASP A 136 -0.77 9.04 -4.29
CA ASP A 136 -1.45 7.74 -4.55
C ASP A 136 -0.80 6.54 -3.85
N ILE A 137 -0.49 6.70 -2.56
CA ILE A 137 0.04 5.62 -1.72
C ILE A 137 -1.08 4.65 -1.34
N LYS A 138 -1.04 3.43 -1.89
CA LYS A 138 -1.99 2.35 -1.60
C LYS A 138 -1.35 0.98 -1.85
N PRO A 139 -1.88 -0.11 -1.27
CA PRO A 139 -1.44 -1.48 -1.56
C PRO A 139 -1.33 -1.85 -3.05
N ASP A 140 -2.12 -1.23 -3.92
CA ASP A 140 -2.06 -1.39 -5.37
C ASP A 140 -0.73 -0.85 -5.95
N ASN A 141 -0.21 0.25 -5.39
CA ASN A 141 0.97 0.98 -5.88
C ASN A 141 2.22 0.71 -5.00
N ILE A 142 2.20 -0.39 -4.25
CA ILE A 142 3.35 -0.90 -3.50
C ILE A 142 3.67 -2.28 -4.08
N MET A 143 4.71 -2.33 -4.91
CA MET A 143 5.19 -3.55 -5.56
C MET A 143 6.13 -4.34 -4.66
N LEU A 144 6.27 -5.64 -4.94
CA LEU A 144 7.19 -6.53 -4.26
C LEU A 144 8.30 -6.96 -5.21
N SER A 145 9.55 -6.70 -4.82
CA SER A 145 10.72 -7.12 -5.56
C SER A 145 10.83 -8.64 -5.58
N ASP A 146 11.70 -9.18 -6.44
CA ASP A 146 12.04 -10.61 -6.47
C ASP A 146 12.62 -11.12 -5.14
N ARG A 147 13.17 -10.21 -4.32
CA ARG A 147 13.67 -10.47 -2.96
C ARG A 147 12.61 -10.25 -1.89
N ASN A 148 11.36 -10.03 -2.28
CA ASN A 148 10.23 -9.73 -1.42
C ASN A 148 10.44 -8.45 -0.59
N GLU A 149 10.96 -7.40 -1.23
CA GLU A 149 11.11 -6.06 -0.65
C GLU A 149 10.04 -5.13 -1.23
N ALA A 150 9.40 -4.31 -0.40
CA ALA A 150 8.38 -3.37 -0.84
C ALA A 150 8.98 -2.14 -1.55
N MET A 151 8.36 -1.74 -2.65
CA MET A 151 8.77 -0.60 -3.49
C MET A 151 7.56 0.24 -3.88
N VAL A 152 7.71 1.56 -3.81
CA VAL A 152 6.68 2.51 -4.27
C VAL A 152 6.68 2.59 -5.80
N SER A 153 5.50 2.57 -6.42
CA SER A 153 5.29 2.61 -7.87
C SER A 153 4.19 3.59 -8.29
N ASP A 154 4.00 3.75 -9.61
CA ASP A 154 2.97 4.59 -10.24
C ASP A 154 3.08 6.09 -9.89
N PHE A 155 3.86 6.79 -10.70
CA PHE A 155 4.17 8.21 -10.49
C PHE A 155 3.19 9.12 -11.24
N GLY A 156 2.09 8.58 -11.79
CA GLY A 156 1.16 9.32 -12.65
C GLY A 156 0.44 10.49 -11.94
N LEU A 157 0.30 10.44 -10.62
CA LEU A 157 -0.24 11.54 -9.81
C LEU A 157 0.81 12.34 -9.05
N THR A 158 2.09 11.93 -9.09
CA THR A 158 3.15 12.57 -8.33
C THR A 158 3.36 14.00 -8.81
N GLN A 159 3.60 14.97 -7.92
CA GLN A 159 3.82 16.37 -8.28
C GLN A 159 4.98 17.00 -7.53
N LEU A 160 5.62 17.98 -8.16
CA LEU A 160 6.69 18.78 -7.56
C LEU A 160 6.08 19.85 -6.63
N VAL A 161 6.65 20.00 -5.45
CA VAL A 161 6.28 21.08 -4.52
C VAL A 161 6.81 22.42 -5.00
N ASN A 162 6.05 23.48 -4.73
CA ASN A 162 6.48 24.86 -4.90
C ASN A 162 7.32 25.34 -3.70
N ASP A 163 7.68 26.63 -3.69
CA ASP A 163 8.48 27.25 -2.62
C ASP A 163 7.79 27.25 -1.24
N ASP A 164 6.46 27.15 -1.23
CA ASP A 164 5.66 27.03 0.01
C ASP A 164 5.57 25.59 0.52
N GLY A 165 6.19 24.63 -0.17
CA GLY A 165 6.21 23.22 0.20
C GLY A 165 4.90 22.47 -0.08
N VAL A 166 4.06 23.01 -0.97
CA VAL A 166 2.80 22.40 -1.41
C VAL A 166 2.82 22.04 -2.89
N ALA A 167 2.04 21.04 -3.29
CA ALA A 167 1.84 20.66 -4.68
C ALA A 167 0.35 20.57 -5.01
N TRP A 168 -0.01 20.78 -6.28
CA TRP A 168 -1.39 20.80 -6.73
C TRP A 168 -1.84 19.44 -7.28
N VAL A 169 -2.99 18.94 -6.84
CA VAL A 169 -3.60 17.72 -7.42
C VAL A 169 -5.13 17.84 -7.45
N SER A 170 -5.74 17.56 -8.60
CA SER A 170 -7.19 17.70 -8.80
C SER A 170 -7.97 16.40 -8.96
N SER A 171 -7.27 15.30 -9.22
CA SER A 171 -7.87 13.98 -9.35
C SER A 171 -7.07 12.98 -8.56
N VAL A 172 -7.75 12.27 -7.66
CA VAL A 172 -7.14 11.31 -6.73
C VAL A 172 -8.08 10.13 -6.54
N TYR A 173 -7.51 9.01 -6.09
CA TYR A 173 -8.29 7.82 -5.78
C TYR A 173 -9.17 8.06 -4.53
N THR A 174 -10.49 8.13 -4.72
CA THR A 174 -11.45 8.59 -3.70
C THR A 174 -11.35 7.85 -2.35
N ARG A 175 -11.01 6.56 -2.35
CA ARG A 175 -11.06 5.72 -1.15
C ARG A 175 -9.91 5.96 -0.16
N ILE A 176 -8.90 6.72 -0.54
CA ILE A 176 -7.73 7.02 0.31
C ILE A 176 -7.53 8.52 0.51
N ILE A 177 -8.50 9.36 0.09
CA ILE A 177 -8.36 10.81 0.20
C ILE A 177 -8.37 11.24 1.66
N PRO A 178 -7.51 12.18 2.06
CA PRO A 178 -7.56 12.76 3.37
C PRO A 178 -8.68 13.81 3.48
N PRO A 179 -9.17 14.13 4.69
CA PRO A 179 -10.28 15.08 4.88
C PRO A 179 -10.05 16.46 4.26
N GLU A 180 -8.82 16.96 4.28
CA GLU A 180 -8.48 18.27 3.70
C GLU A 180 -8.69 18.34 2.19
N PHE A 181 -8.70 17.21 1.46
CA PHE A 181 -9.02 17.21 0.03
C PHE A 181 -10.46 17.68 -0.22
N ILE A 182 -11.41 17.28 0.65
CA ILE A 182 -12.81 17.70 0.55
C ILE A 182 -12.96 19.20 0.81
N ASP A 183 -12.24 19.70 1.81
CA ASP A 183 -12.28 21.12 2.15
C ASP A 183 -11.60 21.97 1.09
N GLY A 184 -10.49 21.50 0.54
CA GLY A 184 -9.77 22.14 -0.56
C GLY A 184 -10.63 22.23 -1.81
N TYR A 185 -11.28 21.14 -2.21
CA TYR A 185 -12.21 21.12 -3.34
C TYR A 185 -13.36 22.11 -3.16
N SER A 186 -13.93 22.20 -1.95
CA SER A 186 -15.01 23.14 -1.65
C SER A 186 -14.57 24.61 -1.69
N LYS A 187 -13.29 24.89 -1.38
CA LYS A 187 -12.71 26.23 -1.34
C LYS A 187 -12.02 26.66 -2.64
N GLY A 188 -11.85 25.74 -3.59
CA GLY A 188 -11.06 25.98 -4.81
C GLY A 188 -9.54 26.00 -4.58
N ASP A 189 -9.06 25.47 -3.45
CA ASP A 189 -7.63 25.34 -3.15
C ASP A 189 -7.26 23.86 -3.10
N LEU A 190 -6.60 23.39 -4.15
CA LEU A 190 -6.17 22.00 -4.31
C LEU A 190 -4.66 21.85 -4.11
N SER A 191 -4.06 22.74 -3.32
CA SER A 191 -2.66 22.65 -2.90
C SER A 191 -2.56 21.87 -1.59
N PHE A 192 -1.65 20.89 -1.58
CA PHE A 192 -1.48 19.99 -0.44
C PHE A 192 0.01 19.77 -0.15
N ASP A 193 0.33 19.57 1.13
CA ASP A 193 1.68 19.22 1.56
C ASP A 193 1.84 17.69 1.68
N ARG A 194 3.05 17.25 2.03
CA ARG A 194 3.42 15.84 2.13
C ARG A 194 2.60 15.03 3.16
N THR A 195 1.89 15.69 4.10
CA THR A 195 1.03 15.00 5.08
C THR A 195 -0.19 14.37 4.44
N PHE A 196 -0.49 14.70 3.18
CA PHE A 196 -1.43 13.99 2.34
C PHE A 196 -1.02 12.52 2.15
N ASP A 197 0.23 12.28 1.73
CA ASP A 197 0.77 10.92 1.59
C ASP A 197 0.82 10.21 2.94
N ILE A 198 1.08 10.93 4.05
CA ILE A 198 1.08 10.34 5.41
C ILE A 198 -0.31 9.80 5.78
N TYR A 199 -1.39 10.49 5.39
CA TYR A 199 -2.73 9.94 5.59
C TYR A 199 -2.95 8.66 4.78
N GLN A 200 -2.53 8.66 3.51
CA GLN A 200 -2.61 7.51 2.64
C GLN A 200 -1.77 6.31 3.12
N VAL A 201 -0.61 6.57 3.73
CA VAL A 201 0.19 5.58 4.47
C VAL A 201 -0.66 4.96 5.58
N GLY A 202 -1.33 5.79 6.38
CA GLY A 202 -2.21 5.31 7.45
C GLY A 202 -3.31 4.38 6.93
N VAL A 203 -4.03 4.79 5.88
CA VAL A 203 -5.07 3.96 5.27
C VAL A 203 -4.49 2.66 4.70
N SER A 204 -3.30 2.72 4.09
CA SER A 204 -2.60 1.54 3.55
C SER A 204 -2.20 0.55 4.63
N LEU A 205 -1.61 1.03 5.73
CA LEU A 205 -1.23 0.19 6.86
C LEU A 205 -2.45 -0.40 7.56
N TYR A 206 -3.55 0.34 7.67
CA TYR A 206 -4.83 -0.19 8.15
C TYR A 206 -5.31 -1.36 7.29
N ARG A 207 -5.35 -1.19 5.96
CA ARG A 207 -5.72 -2.26 5.00
C ARG A 207 -4.80 -3.47 5.11
N MET A 208 -3.50 -3.26 5.35
CA MET A 208 -2.54 -4.33 5.58
C MET A 208 -2.75 -5.09 6.89
N CYS A 209 -3.22 -4.41 7.94
CA CYS A 209 -3.48 -5.02 9.26
C CYS A 209 -4.83 -5.73 9.35
N CYS A 210 -5.88 -5.16 8.75
CA CYS A 210 -7.26 -5.66 8.86
C CYS A 210 -7.67 -6.53 7.66
N GLY A 211 -6.96 -6.40 6.54
CA GLY A 211 -7.29 -7.04 5.28
C GLY A 211 -8.13 -6.15 4.35
N ASP A 212 -7.89 -6.27 3.06
CA ASP A 212 -8.51 -5.41 2.04
C ASP A 212 -10.03 -5.63 1.91
N ALA A 213 -10.47 -6.88 2.13
CA ALA A 213 -11.88 -7.25 2.10
C ALA A 213 -12.70 -6.52 3.18
N GLU A 214 -12.16 -6.38 4.39
CA GLU A 214 -12.85 -5.68 5.49
C GLU A 214 -12.94 -4.18 5.21
N PHE A 215 -11.89 -3.58 4.65
CA PHE A 215 -11.92 -2.17 4.23
C PHE A 215 -12.98 -1.91 3.15
N TYR A 216 -13.05 -2.75 2.11
CA TYR A 216 -14.06 -2.59 1.06
C TYR A 216 -15.48 -2.87 1.55
N LYS A 217 -15.66 -3.84 2.45
CA LYS A 217 -16.95 -4.08 3.10
C LYS A 217 -17.44 -2.83 3.85
N GLN A 218 -16.56 -2.17 4.62
CA GLN A 218 -16.91 -0.91 5.29
C GLN A 218 -17.26 0.20 4.29
N TRP A 219 -16.49 0.29 3.19
CA TRP A 219 -16.77 1.25 2.13
C TRP A 219 -18.15 1.04 1.51
N ASP A 220 -18.48 -0.20 1.15
CA ASP A 220 -19.76 -0.54 0.53
C ASP A 220 -20.95 -0.27 1.47
N MET A 221 -20.75 -0.50 2.78
CA MET A 221 -21.74 -0.19 3.82
C MET A 221 -22.07 1.30 3.96
N LEU A 222 -21.20 2.22 3.53
CA LEU A 222 -21.49 3.65 3.55
C LEU A 222 -22.63 4.00 2.58
N GLY A 223 -22.77 3.28 1.47
CA GLY A 223 -23.87 3.38 0.51
C GLY A 223 -23.99 4.70 -0.28
N SER A 224 -23.31 5.78 0.13
CA SER A 224 -23.33 7.08 -0.55
C SER A 224 -22.04 7.87 -0.36
N GLN A 225 -21.74 8.77 -1.30
CA GLN A 225 -20.62 9.70 -1.20
C GLN A 225 -20.77 10.67 -0.02
N GLU A 226 -22.00 11.10 0.30
CA GLU A 226 -22.27 11.98 1.44
C GLU A 226 -21.92 11.29 2.77
N ASN A 227 -22.31 10.03 2.94
CA ASN A 227 -21.98 9.25 4.14
C ASN A 227 -20.46 9.04 4.26
N PHE A 228 -19.77 8.80 3.15
CA PHE A 228 -18.31 8.74 3.13
C PHE A 228 -17.66 10.06 3.55
N ILE A 229 -18.09 11.19 2.97
CA ILE A 229 -17.53 12.50 3.35
C ILE A 229 -17.77 12.78 4.84
N LYS A 230 -18.97 12.48 5.34
CA LYS A 230 -19.32 12.65 6.76
C LYS A 230 -18.45 11.78 7.67
N SER A 231 -18.27 10.51 7.34
CA SER A 231 -17.45 9.59 8.14
C SER A 231 -15.97 9.96 8.10
N LEU A 232 -15.47 10.40 6.95
CA LEU A 232 -14.11 10.90 6.77
C LEU A 232 -13.84 12.14 7.64
N LYS A 233 -14.73 13.14 7.59
CA LYS A 233 -14.62 14.37 8.40
C LYS A 233 -14.74 14.11 9.90
N ASN A 234 -15.55 13.13 10.30
CA ASN A 234 -15.67 12.72 11.70
C ASN A 234 -14.53 11.79 12.16
N GLY A 235 -13.66 11.35 11.24
CA GLY A 235 -12.57 10.43 11.55
C GLY A 235 -13.05 9.03 11.95
N THR A 236 -14.24 8.62 11.51
CA THR A 236 -14.84 7.31 11.80
C THR A 236 -14.64 6.30 10.68
N PHE A 237 -14.09 6.72 9.54
CA PHE A 237 -13.68 5.83 8.44
C PHE A 237 -12.16 5.90 8.22
N PRO A 238 -11.47 4.76 8.05
CA PRO A 238 -11.98 3.40 8.30
C PRO A 238 -12.26 3.16 9.80
N ASP A 239 -13.06 2.13 10.10
CA ASP A 239 -13.47 1.80 11.48
C ASP A 239 -12.27 1.28 12.29
N ARG A 240 -11.84 2.10 13.27
CA ARG A 240 -10.67 1.85 14.10
C ARG A 240 -10.88 0.74 15.13
N GLU A 241 -12.12 0.25 15.31
CA GLU A 241 -12.43 -0.87 16.19
C GLU A 241 -12.24 -2.23 15.48
N LYS A 242 -11.95 -2.25 14.17
CA LYS A 242 -11.79 -3.49 13.40
C LYS A 242 -10.36 -4.03 13.36
N TYR A 243 -9.42 -3.44 14.09
CA TYR A 243 -8.08 -4.02 14.20
C TYR A 243 -8.15 -5.43 14.78
N LEU A 244 -7.49 -6.39 14.12
CA LEU A 244 -7.47 -7.78 14.57
C LEU A 244 -6.73 -7.90 15.91
N PRO A 245 -7.13 -8.83 16.81
CA PRO A 245 -6.55 -8.97 18.16
C PRO A 245 -5.00 -9.08 18.22
N HIS A 246 -4.38 -9.68 17.19
CA HIS A 246 -2.93 -9.83 17.09
C HIS A 246 -2.19 -8.59 16.57
N ILE A 247 -2.88 -7.49 16.25
CA ILE A 247 -2.24 -6.25 15.81
C ILE A 247 -1.82 -5.46 17.06
N PRO A 248 -0.51 -5.22 17.30
CA PRO A 248 -0.04 -4.55 18.52
C PRO A 248 -0.61 -3.15 18.69
N ASP A 249 -0.96 -2.75 19.91
CA ASP A 249 -1.50 -1.42 20.21
C ASP A 249 -0.59 -0.28 19.77
N LYS A 250 0.74 -0.47 19.86
CA LYS A 250 1.71 0.52 19.40
C LYS A 250 1.58 0.74 17.88
N LEU A 251 1.40 -0.33 17.10
CA LEU A 251 1.15 -0.24 15.66
C LEU A 251 -0.20 0.46 15.37
N ARG A 252 -1.27 0.07 16.07
CA ARG A 252 -2.60 0.71 15.95
C ARG A 252 -2.51 2.22 16.20
N LYS A 253 -1.79 2.65 17.24
CA LYS A 253 -1.56 4.07 17.58
C LYS A 253 -0.83 4.82 16.48
N VAL A 254 0.20 4.23 15.88
CA VAL A 254 0.93 4.83 14.75
C VAL A 254 0.01 5.01 13.54
N ILE A 255 -0.73 3.97 13.17
CA ILE A 255 -1.66 4.00 12.04
C ILE A 255 -2.76 5.05 12.26
N ASN A 256 -3.37 5.07 13.45
CA ASN A 256 -4.40 6.05 13.80
C ASN A 256 -3.86 7.49 13.81
N LYS A 257 -2.61 7.71 14.22
CA LYS A 257 -1.98 9.03 14.13
C LYS A 257 -1.74 9.46 12.68
N CYS A 258 -1.35 8.56 11.79
CA CYS A 258 -1.26 8.84 10.35
C CYS A 258 -2.62 9.29 9.79
N MET A 259 -3.71 8.62 10.20
CA MET A 259 -5.08 8.92 9.75
C MET A 259 -5.80 10.00 10.57
N HIS A 260 -5.08 10.84 11.31
CA HIS A 260 -5.70 11.91 12.09
C HIS A 260 -6.38 12.93 11.16
N VAL A 261 -7.59 13.38 11.50
CA VAL A 261 -8.38 14.30 10.65
C VAL A 261 -7.63 15.62 10.44
N ASP A 262 -7.22 16.25 11.54
CA ASP A 262 -6.31 17.40 11.52
C ASP A 262 -4.91 16.97 11.11
N LYS A 263 -4.45 17.45 9.95
CA LYS A 263 -3.14 17.11 9.36
C LYS A 263 -1.95 17.50 10.25
N THR A 264 -2.09 18.53 11.09
CA THR A 264 -1.01 18.99 11.99
C THR A 264 -0.73 18.00 13.12
N LYS A 265 -1.70 17.12 13.42
CA LYS A 265 -1.58 16.06 14.44
C LYS A 265 -1.05 14.75 13.88
N ARG A 266 -0.89 14.65 12.56
CA ARG A 266 -0.25 13.50 11.90
C ARG A 266 1.26 13.50 12.14
N PHE A 267 1.91 12.41 11.75
CA PHE A 267 3.35 12.46 11.52
C PHE A 267 3.67 13.44 10.39
N GLN A 268 4.81 14.13 10.48
CA GLN A 268 5.17 15.18 9.54
C GLN A 268 6.15 14.70 8.46
N SER A 269 6.65 13.48 8.60
CA SER A 269 7.48 12.83 7.59
C SER A 269 7.32 11.30 7.61
N ALA A 270 7.63 10.65 6.48
CA ALA A 270 7.69 9.19 6.42
C ALA A 270 8.74 8.61 7.38
N LEU A 271 9.83 9.34 7.63
CA LEU A 271 10.87 8.95 8.58
C LEU A 271 10.34 8.91 10.02
N ASP A 272 9.48 9.85 10.43
CA ASP A 272 8.87 9.82 11.76
C ASP A 272 7.98 8.58 11.94
N VAL A 273 7.29 8.14 10.88
CA VAL A 273 6.50 6.91 10.89
C VAL A 273 7.41 5.69 11.04
N ILE A 274 8.51 5.62 10.27
CA ILE A 274 9.53 4.55 10.37
C ILE A 274 10.03 4.45 11.81
N ASN A 275 10.46 5.57 12.40
CA ASN A 275 10.96 5.59 13.78
C ASN A 275 9.92 5.10 14.78
N ALA A 276 8.65 5.45 14.58
CA ALA A 276 7.57 5.04 15.48
C ALA A 276 7.23 3.54 15.40
N ILE A 277 7.45 2.90 14.24
CA ILE A 277 7.23 1.45 14.05
C ILE A 277 8.47 0.60 14.32
N ALA A 278 9.68 1.16 14.22
CA ALA A 278 10.94 0.43 14.36
C ALA A 278 11.09 -0.25 15.74
N ASP A 279 10.64 0.43 16.80
CA ASP A 279 10.75 -0.07 18.18
C ASP A 279 9.53 -0.88 18.64
N ILE A 280 8.73 -1.43 17.70
CA ILE A 280 7.61 -2.30 18.07
C ILE A 280 8.18 -3.69 18.34
N ASP A 281 8.34 -4.00 19.62
CA ASP A 281 8.63 -5.34 20.12
C ASP A 281 7.37 -5.91 20.80
N SER A 282 6.94 -7.09 20.35
CA SER A 282 5.71 -7.72 20.83
C SER A 282 5.68 -9.21 20.47
N ASN A 283 5.15 -10.04 21.37
CA ASN A 283 4.88 -11.45 21.11
C ASN A 283 3.80 -11.67 20.04
N LEU A 284 3.04 -10.62 19.71
CA LEU A 284 1.94 -10.69 18.76
C LEU A 284 2.40 -10.72 17.29
N LEU A 285 3.66 -10.39 17.02
CA LEU A 285 4.13 -10.06 15.67
C LEU A 285 4.01 -11.19 14.64
N ASP A 286 4.09 -12.44 15.10
CA ASP A 286 4.20 -13.63 14.24
C ASP A 286 2.92 -14.47 14.17
N TRP A 287 1.80 -13.97 14.70
CA TRP A 287 0.54 -14.67 14.58
C TRP A 287 -0.01 -14.59 13.16
N GLU A 288 -0.17 -15.75 12.53
CA GLU A 288 -0.89 -15.92 11.28
C GLU A 288 -2.39 -15.94 11.57
N TYR A 289 -3.16 -15.21 10.78
CA TYR A 289 -4.61 -15.16 10.90
C TYR A 289 -5.29 -15.64 9.62
N THR A 290 -6.30 -16.49 9.77
CA THR A 290 -7.13 -16.98 8.66
C THR A 290 -8.59 -17.06 9.08
N ILE A 291 -9.49 -16.97 8.10
CA ILE A 291 -10.91 -17.27 8.27
C ILE A 291 -11.19 -18.51 7.42
N GLY A 292 -11.66 -19.58 8.07
CA GLY A 292 -12.05 -20.83 7.41
C GLY A 292 -13.33 -20.67 6.58
N SER A 293 -13.64 -21.67 5.74
CA SER A 293 -14.87 -21.70 4.94
C SER A 293 -16.16 -21.77 5.79
N ASP A 294 -16.01 -22.10 7.06
CA ASP A 294 -17.03 -22.19 8.11
C ASP A 294 -17.10 -20.92 8.98
N ASP A 295 -16.50 -19.82 8.52
CA ASP A 295 -16.35 -18.55 9.25
C ASP A 295 -15.58 -18.69 10.58
N ILE A 296 -14.86 -19.80 10.79
CA ILE A 296 -14.01 -19.97 11.96
C ILE A 296 -12.78 -19.08 11.81
N LYS A 297 -12.60 -18.20 12.79
CA LYS A 297 -11.40 -17.37 12.94
C LYS A 297 -10.30 -18.22 13.55
N ARG A 298 -9.14 -18.28 12.90
CA ARG A 298 -8.00 -19.07 13.37
C ARG A 298 -6.75 -18.21 13.47
N TRP A 299 -6.12 -18.25 14.64
CA TRP A 299 -4.78 -17.73 14.90
C TRP A 299 -3.80 -18.89 15.06
N LYS A 300 -2.64 -18.78 14.41
CA LYS A 300 -1.59 -19.80 14.44
C LYS A 300 -0.22 -19.17 14.64
N LYS A 301 0.60 -19.72 15.55
CA LYS A 301 2.00 -19.31 15.75
C LYS A 301 2.84 -20.51 16.17
N THR A 302 4.06 -20.58 15.68
CA THR A 302 5.07 -21.51 16.20
C THR A 302 6.03 -20.74 17.10
N ASP A 303 6.19 -21.20 18.34
CA ASP A 303 7.10 -20.59 19.31
C ASP A 303 8.59 -20.87 18.96
N LYS A 304 9.51 -20.21 19.67
CA LYS A 304 10.96 -20.40 19.47
C LYS A 304 11.45 -21.83 19.74
N LYS A 305 10.65 -22.64 20.45
CA LYS A 305 10.95 -24.05 20.77
C LYS A 305 10.33 -25.02 19.76
N GLY A 306 9.68 -24.53 18.71
CA GLY A 306 9.03 -25.33 17.68
C GLY A 306 7.65 -25.87 18.08
N ASN A 307 7.07 -25.41 19.19
CA ASN A 307 5.71 -25.77 19.56
C ASN A 307 4.71 -24.94 18.75
N LEU A 308 3.73 -25.61 18.15
CA LEU A 308 2.66 -24.97 17.41
C LEU A 308 1.50 -24.64 18.36
N TYR A 309 1.05 -23.38 18.32
CA TYR A 309 -0.14 -22.91 19.01
C TYR A 309 -1.21 -22.54 17.99
N VAL A 310 -2.44 -22.98 18.26
CA VAL A 310 -3.62 -22.67 17.44
C VAL A 310 -4.75 -22.24 18.36
N LEU A 311 -5.36 -21.09 18.05
CA LEU A 311 -6.63 -20.66 18.64
C LEU A 311 -7.66 -20.56 17.53
N GLU A 312 -8.77 -21.26 17.69
CA GLU A 312 -9.93 -21.19 16.80
C GLU A 312 -11.11 -20.59 17.56
N VAL A 313 -11.85 -19.72 16.89
CA VAL A 313 -13.05 -19.08 17.43
C VAL A 313 -14.15 -19.18 16.37
N SER A 314 -15.23 -19.90 16.69
CA SER A 314 -16.40 -20.03 15.82
C SER A 314 -17.28 -18.78 15.89
N ILE A 315 -18.22 -18.68 14.94
CA ILE A 315 -19.12 -17.53 14.81
C ILE A 315 -20.01 -17.30 16.05
N ASP A 316 -20.29 -18.34 16.83
CA ASP A 316 -21.05 -18.28 18.09
C ASP A 316 -20.18 -17.88 19.30
N GLY A 317 -18.90 -17.58 19.10
CA GLY A 317 -17.96 -17.15 20.14
C GLY A 317 -17.27 -18.27 20.90
N LYS A 318 -17.53 -19.54 20.54
CA LYS A 318 -16.86 -20.69 21.16
C LYS A 318 -15.41 -20.78 20.69
N SER A 319 -14.49 -20.94 21.63
CA SER A 319 -13.06 -21.04 21.38
C SER A 319 -12.51 -22.44 21.63
N THR A 320 -11.49 -22.80 20.86
CA THR A 320 -10.65 -23.98 21.10
C THR A 320 -9.19 -23.59 20.94
N ALA A 321 -8.41 -23.77 21.99
CA ALA A 321 -6.98 -23.50 22.00
C ALA A 321 -6.17 -24.80 22.14
N MET A 322 -5.17 -24.97 21.27
CA MET A 322 -4.34 -26.16 21.18
C MET A 322 -2.87 -25.79 21.21
N LYS A 323 -2.08 -26.61 21.91
CA LYS A 323 -0.62 -26.64 21.83
C LYS A 323 -0.19 -28.00 21.27
N THR A 324 0.57 -28.00 20.19
CA THR A 324 1.14 -29.19 19.58
C THR A 324 2.65 -29.15 19.70
N THR A 325 3.21 -30.17 20.34
CA THR A 325 4.64 -30.48 20.36
C THR A 325 4.92 -31.61 19.37
N SER A 326 6.18 -31.99 19.14
CA SER A 326 6.60 -32.94 18.08
C SER A 326 5.73 -34.20 17.96
N ASN A 327 5.18 -34.73 19.06
CA ASN A 327 4.40 -35.97 19.07
C ASN A 327 3.02 -35.86 19.76
N THR A 328 2.68 -34.72 20.38
CA THR A 328 1.49 -34.62 21.23
C THR A 328 0.78 -33.29 21.06
N SER A 329 -0.55 -33.35 20.96
CA SER A 329 -1.45 -32.20 20.95
C SER A 329 -2.26 -32.18 22.23
N GLN A 330 -2.23 -31.06 22.94
CA GLN A 330 -2.97 -30.86 24.19
C GLN A 330 -3.78 -29.57 24.12
N ARG A 331 -4.93 -29.57 24.79
CA ARG A 331 -5.76 -28.36 24.93
C ARG A 331 -5.10 -27.39 25.90
N VAL A 332 -5.16 -26.10 25.57
CA VAL A 332 -4.91 -25.03 26.54
C VAL A 332 -6.27 -24.71 27.16
N THR A 333 -6.60 -25.41 28.24
CA THR A 333 -7.96 -25.50 28.78
C THR A 333 -8.59 -24.15 29.12
N ASP A 334 -7.78 -23.22 29.61
CA ASP A 334 -8.23 -21.89 30.05
C ASP A 334 -8.79 -21.04 28.90
N TYR A 335 -8.43 -21.36 27.66
CA TYR A 335 -8.87 -20.68 26.44
C TYR A 335 -9.78 -21.56 25.56
N CYS A 336 -10.39 -22.60 26.15
CA CYS A 336 -11.42 -23.42 25.50
C CYS A 336 -12.79 -23.10 26.09
N ILE A 337 -13.31 -21.90 25.82
CA ILE A 337 -14.50 -21.34 26.48
C ILE A 337 -15.62 -20.99 25.49
N LYS A 338 -16.86 -20.86 25.99
CA LYS A 338 -18.06 -20.69 25.14
C LYS A 338 -18.20 -19.28 24.54
N ASN A 339 -17.82 -18.25 25.27
CA ASN A 339 -17.96 -16.85 24.86
C ASN A 339 -16.61 -16.15 25.08
N ILE A 340 -15.66 -16.36 24.18
CA ILE A 340 -14.34 -15.72 24.30
C ILE A 340 -14.44 -14.22 23.97
N SER A 341 -13.83 -13.37 24.79
CA SER A 341 -13.72 -11.94 24.49
C SER A 341 -12.45 -11.64 23.68
N ASP A 342 -12.38 -10.45 23.06
CA ASP A 342 -11.15 -10.01 22.40
C ASP A 342 -9.98 -9.88 23.39
N ASP A 343 -10.24 -9.50 24.64
CA ASP A 343 -9.23 -9.43 25.71
C ASP A 343 -8.67 -10.83 26.05
N ASP A 344 -9.52 -11.85 26.08
CA ASP A 344 -9.10 -13.24 26.27
C ASP A 344 -8.23 -13.73 25.10
N ILE A 345 -8.61 -13.37 23.87
CA ILE A 345 -7.82 -13.66 22.67
C ILE A 345 -6.46 -12.98 22.79
N VAL A 346 -6.41 -11.67 23.05
CA VAL A 346 -5.15 -10.92 23.21
C VAL A 346 -4.28 -11.50 24.31
N SER A 347 -4.87 -11.91 25.43
CA SER A 347 -4.20 -12.57 26.55
C SER A 347 -3.53 -13.88 26.11
N PHE A 348 -4.26 -14.75 25.41
CA PHE A 348 -3.71 -15.99 24.84
C PHE A 348 -2.54 -15.70 23.90
N LEU A 349 -2.74 -14.79 22.94
CA LEU A 349 -1.77 -14.51 21.90
C LEU A 349 -0.47 -13.91 22.44
N ASN A 350 -0.56 -13.02 23.44
CA ASN A 350 0.59 -12.42 24.10
C ASN A 350 1.35 -13.39 24.99
N GLY A 351 0.66 -14.39 25.56
CA GLY A 351 1.26 -15.39 26.45
C GLY A 351 2.22 -16.36 25.77
N ILE A 352 2.32 -16.34 24.43
CA ILE A 352 3.17 -17.24 23.66
C ILE A 352 4.36 -16.48 23.05
N ASP A 353 5.57 -16.73 23.56
CA ASP A 353 6.83 -16.15 23.06
C ASP A 353 7.41 -16.91 21.86
#